data_AF-A0A917Q8S4-F1
#
_entry.id   AF-A0A917Q8S4-F1
#
_cell.length_a   1.000
_cell.length_b   1.000
_cell.length_c   1.000
_cell.angle_alpha   90.00
_cell.angle_beta   90.00
_cell.angle_gamma   90.00
#
_symmetry.space_group_name_H-M   'P 1'
#
loop_
_entity.id
_entity.type
_entity.pdbx_description
1 polymer ?
#
loop_
_entity_poly.entity_id
_entity_poly.type
_entity_poly.pdbx_seq_one_letter_code
_entity_poly.pdbx_strand_id
1 'polypeptide(L)'
;MTGVVPTGWAVRAWSVQLIGYVCAFGSAIVVAVVALVTRRIPHTDGTLSSLYQWSQWLMWPVAALTFFVAWRWLRLSPSELGLRQPLPVRWGFAGVVAAAFAAQWVAKLITGIVPGWPGTAPSDTPVSVWQAVEWSVRMGVVEETMLLALPLAIMHRLRMPLWAQILVLTGLRIPFHLYQGPAVIAECLVWMALLFYVYTRVKLVWPIVVAHIINDLTITVFPLGLRLLTTVALGATGIVVLVWWWRGHAPGWNGKPT
;
A
#
# COMPACT_ATOMS: atom_id res chain seq x y z
N MET A 1 18.75 11.49 -15.28
CA MET A 1 17.92 11.98 -16.41
C MET A 1 17.55 13.43 -16.14
N THR A 2 18.14 14.38 -16.87
CA THR A 2 17.88 15.83 -16.75
C THR A 2 16.86 16.33 -17.79
N GLY A 3 16.05 15.43 -18.36
CA GLY A 3 15.04 15.79 -19.35
C GLY A 3 13.97 16.70 -18.74
N VAL A 4 13.71 17.83 -19.38
CA VAL A 4 12.59 18.70 -19.08
C VAL A 4 11.29 17.89 -19.22
N VAL A 5 10.46 17.90 -18.17
CA VAL A 5 9.13 17.25 -18.22
C VAL A 5 8.27 18.03 -19.22
N PRO A 6 7.70 17.39 -20.26
CA PRO A 6 6.88 18.10 -21.23
C PRO A 6 5.70 18.80 -20.56
N THR A 7 5.33 19.98 -21.06
CA THR A 7 4.10 20.67 -20.64
C THR A 7 2.90 19.73 -20.76
N GLY A 8 2.06 19.69 -19.72
CA GLY A 8 0.90 18.79 -19.64
C GLY A 8 1.20 17.31 -19.36
N TRP A 9 2.46 16.88 -19.17
CA TRP A 9 2.74 15.50 -18.73
C TRP A 9 2.18 15.23 -17.32
N ALA A 10 2.33 16.19 -16.39
CA ALA A 10 1.82 16.06 -15.03
C ALA A 10 0.31 15.82 -15.01
N VAL A 11 -0.46 16.60 -15.79
CA VAL A 11 -1.91 16.44 -15.90
C VAL A 11 -2.25 15.04 -16.41
N ARG A 12 -1.64 14.59 -17.50
CA ARG A 12 -1.86 13.24 -18.04
C ARG A 12 -1.53 12.13 -17.04
N ALA A 13 -0.42 12.27 -16.33
CA ALA A 13 0.03 11.28 -15.35
C ALA A 13 -0.97 11.17 -14.18
N TRP A 14 -1.39 12.29 -13.62
CA TRP A 14 -2.39 12.31 -12.55
C TRP A 14 -3.78 11.90 -13.04
N SER A 15 -4.16 12.17 -14.30
CA SER A 15 -5.39 11.65 -14.88
C SER A 15 -5.37 10.12 -14.96
N VAL A 16 -4.27 9.51 -15.40
CA VAL A 16 -4.11 8.04 -15.42
C VAL A 16 -4.23 7.47 -14.02
N GLN A 17 -3.51 8.04 -13.04
CA GLN A 17 -3.59 7.63 -11.63
C GLN A 17 -5.01 7.76 -11.08
N LEU A 18 -5.66 8.90 -11.29
CA LEU A 18 -6.98 9.19 -10.72
C LEU A 18 -8.07 8.30 -11.33
N ILE A 19 -8.06 8.11 -12.65
CA ILE A 19 -9.01 7.23 -13.33
C ILE A 19 -8.80 5.78 -12.86
N GLY A 20 -7.56 5.29 -12.85
CA GLY A 20 -7.25 3.96 -12.35
C GLY A 20 -7.65 3.76 -10.88
N TYR A 21 -7.39 4.77 -10.04
CA TYR A 21 -7.78 4.78 -8.64
C TYR A 21 -9.30 4.73 -8.46
N VAL A 22 -10.06 5.57 -9.14
CA VAL A 22 -11.53 5.57 -9.03
C VAL A 22 -12.12 4.27 -9.56
N CYS A 23 -11.62 3.74 -10.67
CA CYS A 23 -12.09 2.47 -11.22
C CYS A 23 -11.79 1.28 -10.30
N ALA A 24 -10.64 1.26 -9.62
CA ALA A 24 -10.27 0.18 -8.72
C ALA A 24 -10.94 0.34 -7.34
N PHE A 25 -10.89 1.53 -6.73
CA PHE A 25 -11.24 1.75 -5.33
C PHE A 25 -12.56 2.48 -5.11
N GLY A 26 -13.20 3.05 -6.15
CA GLY A 26 -14.40 3.89 -6.01
C GLY A 26 -15.54 3.22 -5.26
N SER A 27 -15.78 1.95 -5.54
CA SER A 27 -16.76 1.11 -4.83
C SER A 27 -16.41 0.90 -3.34
N ALA A 28 -15.14 0.64 -3.01
CA ALA A 28 -14.67 0.49 -1.64
C ALA A 28 -14.81 1.80 -0.87
N ILE A 29 -14.60 2.94 -1.54
CA ILE A 29 -14.86 4.27 -0.99
C ILE A 29 -16.37 4.45 -0.75
N VAL A 30 -17.23 4.07 -1.69
CA VAL A 30 -18.69 4.12 -1.48
C VAL A 30 -19.10 3.27 -0.27
N VAL A 31 -18.59 2.04 -0.15
CA VAL A 31 -18.84 1.17 1.00
C VAL A 31 -18.34 1.79 2.30
N ALA A 32 -17.13 2.36 2.31
CA ALA A 32 -16.57 3.07 3.45
C ALA A 32 -17.46 4.26 3.87
N VAL A 33 -17.94 5.06 2.91
CA VAL A 33 -18.86 6.17 3.17
C VAL A 33 -20.19 5.68 3.72
N VAL A 34 -20.79 4.64 3.12
CA VAL A 34 -22.02 4.03 3.63
C VAL A 34 -21.83 3.52 5.05
N ALA A 35 -20.73 2.81 5.33
CA ALA A 35 -20.42 2.32 6.68
C ALA A 35 -20.23 3.46 7.68
N LEU A 36 -19.57 4.55 7.28
CA LEU A 36 -19.38 5.73 8.10
C LEU A 36 -20.70 6.44 8.43
N VAL A 37 -21.59 6.61 7.44
CA VAL A 37 -22.86 7.33 7.59
C VAL A 37 -23.89 6.48 8.36
N THR A 38 -23.99 5.19 8.03
CA THR A 38 -25.01 4.30 8.61
C THR A 38 -24.57 3.63 9.91
N ARG A 39 -23.27 3.68 10.23
CA ARG A 39 -22.64 2.93 11.34
C ARG A 39 -22.85 1.42 11.23
N ARG A 40 -23.13 0.91 10.03
CA ARG A 40 -23.30 -0.52 9.74
C ARG A 40 -22.38 -0.93 8.60
N ILE A 41 -21.68 -2.04 8.76
CA ILE A 41 -21.02 -2.68 7.62
C ILE A 41 -22.15 -3.21 6.72
N PRO A 42 -22.22 -2.82 5.43
CA PRO A 42 -23.30 -3.30 4.57
C PRO A 42 -23.33 -4.82 4.58
N HIS A 43 -24.49 -5.41 4.91
CA HIS A 43 -24.64 -6.86 4.99
C HIS A 43 -24.42 -7.51 3.61
N THR A 44 -23.94 -8.75 3.63
CA THR A 44 -23.51 -9.50 2.45
C THR A 44 -24.63 -9.87 1.48
N ASP A 45 -25.87 -9.77 1.93
CA ASP A 45 -27.12 -10.13 1.27
C ASP A 45 -27.83 -8.90 0.69
N GLY A 46 -27.21 -8.30 -0.34
CA GLY A 46 -27.80 -7.17 -1.04
C GLY A 46 -27.00 -6.72 -2.26
N THR A 47 -27.62 -5.89 -3.09
CA THR A 47 -27.03 -5.34 -4.32
C THR A 47 -25.69 -4.61 -4.06
N LEU A 48 -25.56 -3.92 -2.93
CA LEU A 48 -24.32 -3.21 -2.54
C LEU A 48 -23.16 -4.16 -2.21
N SER A 49 -23.41 -5.28 -1.53
CA SER A 49 -22.40 -6.31 -1.25
C SER A 49 -21.90 -6.94 -2.55
N SER A 50 -22.83 -7.29 -3.46
CA SER A 50 -22.47 -7.82 -4.77
C SER A 50 -21.61 -6.82 -5.55
N LEU A 51 -22.00 -5.53 -5.59
CA LEU A 51 -21.21 -4.49 -6.24
C LEU A 51 -19.80 -4.34 -5.63
N TYR A 52 -19.67 -4.44 -4.31
CA TYR A 52 -18.38 -4.40 -3.62
C TYR A 52 -17.50 -5.64 -3.90
N GLN A 53 -18.10 -6.82 -4.01
CA GLN A 53 -17.36 -8.03 -4.38
C GLN A 53 -16.89 -7.95 -5.83
N TRP A 54 -17.79 -7.58 -6.75
CA TRP A 54 -17.48 -7.42 -8.17
C TRP A 54 -16.38 -6.39 -8.39
N SER A 55 -16.46 -5.26 -7.70
CA SER A 55 -15.46 -4.21 -7.85
C SER A 55 -14.10 -4.64 -7.34
N GLN A 56 -14.04 -5.41 -6.24
CA GLN A 56 -12.80 -6.00 -5.78
C GLN A 56 -12.18 -6.89 -6.86
N TRP A 57 -12.96 -7.77 -7.51
CA TRP A 57 -12.46 -8.57 -8.63
C TRP A 57 -11.97 -7.73 -9.81
N LEU A 58 -12.65 -6.63 -10.11
CA LEU A 58 -12.26 -5.70 -11.18
C LEU A 58 -10.98 -4.91 -10.88
N MET A 59 -10.53 -4.83 -9.62
CA MET A 59 -9.31 -4.12 -9.26
C MET A 59 -8.07 -4.65 -9.99
N TRP A 60 -7.96 -5.98 -10.19
CA TRP A 60 -6.85 -6.61 -10.89
C TRP A 60 -6.70 -6.14 -12.35
N PRO A 61 -7.72 -6.33 -13.23
CA PRO A 61 -7.61 -5.87 -14.61
C PRO A 61 -7.49 -4.34 -14.70
N VAL A 62 -8.11 -3.58 -13.79
CA VAL A 62 -7.95 -2.12 -13.74
C VAL A 62 -6.52 -1.72 -13.40
N ALA A 63 -5.89 -2.33 -12.39
CA ALA A 63 -4.51 -2.06 -12.02
C ALA A 63 -3.55 -2.41 -13.16
N ALA A 64 -3.73 -3.60 -13.77
CA ALA A 64 -2.93 -4.03 -14.91
C ALA A 64 -3.06 -3.07 -16.11
N LEU A 65 -4.29 -2.68 -16.45
CA LEU A 65 -4.55 -1.71 -17.53
C LEU A 65 -3.94 -0.34 -17.21
N THR A 66 -4.05 0.13 -15.97
CA THR A 66 -3.47 1.41 -15.55
C THR A 66 -1.95 1.40 -15.70
N PHE A 67 -1.30 0.31 -15.30
CA PHE A 67 0.15 0.13 -15.50
C PHE A 67 0.53 0.02 -16.97
N PHE A 68 -0.27 -0.66 -17.79
CA PHE A 68 -0.08 -0.72 -19.23
C PHE A 68 -0.16 0.67 -19.86
N VAL A 69 -1.15 1.48 -19.50
CA VAL A 69 -1.30 2.87 -19.95
C VAL A 69 -0.14 3.73 -19.44
N ALA A 70 0.26 3.58 -18.18
CA ALA A 70 1.41 4.29 -17.61
C ALA A 70 2.71 3.98 -18.37
N TRP A 71 2.96 2.71 -18.68
CA TRP A 71 4.10 2.29 -19.49
C TRP A 71 4.01 2.84 -20.92
N ARG A 72 2.88 2.65 -21.60
CA ARG A 72 2.73 2.92 -23.03
C ARG A 72 2.55 4.39 -23.37
N TRP A 73 1.85 5.16 -22.53
CA TRP A 73 1.49 6.57 -22.79
C TRP A 73 2.32 7.55 -21.96
N LEU A 74 2.61 7.23 -20.68
CA LEU A 74 3.47 8.09 -19.85
C LEU A 74 4.96 7.79 -20.01
N ARG A 75 5.31 6.71 -20.73
CA ARG A 75 6.68 6.23 -20.94
C ARG A 75 7.40 6.01 -19.60
N LEU A 76 6.68 5.48 -18.61
CA LEU A 76 7.29 5.04 -17.34
C LEU A 76 7.91 3.67 -17.56
N SER A 77 9.20 3.54 -17.31
CA SER A 77 9.91 2.27 -17.43
C SER A 77 9.49 1.29 -16.32
N PRO A 78 9.64 -0.03 -16.52
CA PRO A 78 9.41 -1.01 -15.44
C PRO A 78 10.21 -0.72 -14.17
N SER A 79 11.39 -0.11 -14.27
CA SER A 79 12.20 0.30 -13.13
C SER A 79 11.67 1.53 -12.39
N GLU A 80 11.05 2.48 -13.09
CA GLU A 80 10.40 3.63 -12.46
C GLU A 80 9.11 3.21 -11.74
N LEU A 81 8.38 2.28 -12.34
CA LEU A 81 7.19 1.64 -11.77
C LEU A 81 7.52 0.66 -10.63
N GLY A 82 8.80 0.49 -10.28
CA GLY A 82 9.23 -0.42 -9.20
C GLY A 82 8.98 -1.91 -9.50
N LEU A 83 8.77 -2.28 -10.76
CA LEU A 83 8.53 -3.67 -11.17
C LEU A 83 9.84 -4.45 -11.40
N ARG A 84 10.90 -3.74 -11.78
CA ARG A 84 12.22 -4.34 -12.06
C ARG A 84 13.35 -3.46 -11.55
N GLN A 85 14.14 -3.98 -10.62
CA GLN A 85 15.43 -3.44 -10.22
C GLN A 85 16.39 -4.61 -10.06
N PRO A 86 17.64 -4.54 -10.55
CA PRO A 86 18.67 -5.41 -10.02
C PRO A 86 18.78 -5.09 -8.52
N LEU A 87 18.59 -6.08 -7.65
CA LEU A 87 18.69 -5.90 -6.20
C LEU A 87 20.14 -6.21 -5.75
N PRO A 88 21.05 -5.23 -5.61
CA PRO A 88 22.25 -5.42 -4.81
C PRO A 88 21.96 -5.05 -3.35
N VAL A 89 20.84 -5.52 -2.78
CA VAL A 89 20.53 -5.25 -1.37
C VAL A 89 21.21 -6.33 -0.54
N ARG A 90 22.14 -5.94 0.36
CA ARG A 90 22.90 -6.87 1.23
C ARG A 90 22.00 -7.81 2.04
N TRP A 91 20.80 -7.35 2.41
CA TRP A 91 19.80 -8.12 3.15
C TRP A 91 18.87 -8.97 2.25
N GLY A 92 19.09 -8.94 0.94
CA GLY A 92 18.30 -9.68 -0.06
C GLY A 92 16.83 -9.26 -0.08
N PHE A 93 16.01 -10.05 -0.78
CA PHE A 93 14.57 -9.84 -0.85
C PHE A 93 13.88 -10.01 0.52
N ALA A 94 14.26 -11.05 1.27
CA ALA A 94 13.65 -11.39 2.55
C ALA A 94 13.82 -10.30 3.62
N GLY A 95 15.00 -9.67 3.72
CA GLY A 95 15.20 -8.57 4.66
C GLY A 95 14.37 -7.33 4.32
N VAL A 96 14.11 -7.08 3.03
CA VAL A 96 13.22 -5.99 2.60
C VAL A 96 11.77 -6.30 2.92
N VAL A 97 11.32 -7.55 2.71
CA VAL A 97 10.00 -8.02 3.16
C VAL A 97 9.85 -7.79 4.66
N ALA A 98 10.84 -8.19 5.46
CA ALA A 98 10.82 -8.00 6.91
C ALA A 98 10.74 -6.50 7.29
N ALA A 99 11.53 -5.64 6.63
CA ALA A 99 11.48 -4.19 6.87
C ALA A 99 10.12 -3.57 6.53
N ALA A 100 9.54 -3.94 5.39
CA ALA A 100 8.20 -3.51 4.98
C ALA A 100 7.12 -4.04 5.94
N PHE A 101 7.23 -5.29 6.38
CA PHE A 101 6.33 -5.88 7.36
C PHE A 101 6.39 -5.13 8.70
N ALA A 102 7.60 -4.86 9.21
CA ALA A 102 7.79 -4.09 10.43
C ALA A 102 7.20 -2.67 10.32
N ALA A 103 7.36 -2.01 9.16
CA ALA A 103 6.76 -0.70 8.90
C ALA A 103 5.22 -0.74 9.00
N GLN A 104 4.57 -1.73 8.38
CA GLN A 104 3.12 -1.91 8.46
C GLN A 104 2.66 -2.26 9.88
N TRP A 105 3.40 -3.12 10.57
CA TRP A 105 3.09 -3.52 11.94
C TRP A 105 3.18 -2.34 12.92
N VAL A 106 4.22 -1.51 12.82
CA VAL A 106 4.35 -0.28 13.62
C VAL A 106 3.19 0.67 13.36
N ALA A 107 2.75 0.81 12.10
CA ALA A 107 1.57 1.62 11.80
C ALA A 107 0.30 1.07 12.46
N LYS A 108 0.10 -0.27 12.45
CA LYS A 108 -1.02 -0.92 13.12
C LYS A 108 -1.01 -0.75 14.65
N LEU A 109 0.14 -0.51 15.28
CA LEU A 109 0.14 -0.16 16.71
C LEU A 109 -0.59 1.16 17.00
N ILE A 110 -0.66 2.07 16.02
CA ILE A 110 -1.36 3.35 16.15
C ILE A 110 -2.86 3.15 16.38
N THR A 111 -3.47 2.13 15.78
CA THR A 111 -4.90 1.83 15.99
C THR A 111 -5.19 1.25 17.38
N GLY A 112 -4.16 0.72 18.06
CA GLY A 112 -4.28 0.29 19.46
C GLY A 112 -4.25 1.43 20.47
N ILE A 113 -3.75 2.61 20.10
CA ILE A 113 -3.59 3.77 20.99
C ILE A 113 -4.50 4.94 20.65
N VAL A 114 -4.92 5.09 19.39
CA VAL A 114 -5.86 6.13 18.96
C VAL A 114 -7.26 5.53 18.88
N PRO A 115 -8.29 6.16 19.48
CA PRO A 115 -9.64 5.62 19.45
C PRO A 115 -10.20 5.56 18.02
N GLY A 116 -10.84 4.44 17.69
CA GLY A 116 -11.68 4.29 16.50
C GLY A 116 -13.05 4.94 16.68
N TRP A 117 -13.91 4.84 15.66
CA TRP A 117 -15.32 5.25 15.82
C TRP A 117 -16.05 4.28 16.79
N PRO A 118 -16.88 4.78 17.72
CA PRO A 118 -17.71 3.92 18.56
C PRO A 118 -18.60 2.99 17.72
N GLY A 119 -18.70 1.72 18.11
CA GLY A 119 -19.63 0.75 17.50
C GLY A 119 -19.15 0.12 16.18
N THR A 120 -17.91 0.35 15.77
CA THR A 120 -17.30 -0.40 14.65
C THR A 120 -16.85 -1.79 15.14
N ALA A 121 -17.81 -2.70 15.33
CA ALA A 121 -17.49 -4.09 15.59
C ALA A 121 -16.87 -4.73 14.33
N PRO A 122 -15.88 -5.63 14.48
CA PRO A 122 -15.43 -6.47 13.38
C PRO A 122 -16.62 -7.20 12.75
N SER A 123 -16.57 -7.39 11.44
CA SER A 123 -17.49 -8.33 10.79
C SER A 123 -17.14 -9.75 11.29
N ASP A 124 -17.97 -10.32 12.14
CA ASP A 124 -17.88 -11.73 12.58
C ASP A 124 -18.27 -12.73 11.48
N THR A 125 -18.47 -12.26 10.24
CA THR A 125 -18.80 -13.11 9.10
C THR A 125 -17.67 -14.11 8.86
N PRO A 126 -17.93 -15.43 8.95
CA PRO A 126 -16.91 -16.42 8.67
C PRO A 126 -16.44 -16.31 7.22
N VAL A 127 -15.15 -16.06 7.02
CA VAL A 127 -14.50 -16.08 5.69
C VAL A 127 -13.69 -17.36 5.59
N SER A 128 -13.83 -18.10 4.49
CA SER A 128 -13.00 -19.30 4.27
C SER A 128 -11.53 -18.91 4.13
N VAL A 129 -10.61 -19.82 4.50
CA VAL A 129 -9.16 -19.60 4.37
C VAL A 129 -8.78 -19.23 2.93
N TRP A 130 -9.39 -19.87 1.94
CA TRP A 130 -9.12 -19.57 0.53
C TRP A 130 -9.52 -18.15 0.14
N GLN A 131 -10.71 -17.70 0.57
CA GLN A 131 -11.15 -16.33 0.33
C GLN A 131 -10.25 -15.31 1.02
N ALA A 132 -9.79 -15.58 2.24
CA ALA A 132 -8.87 -14.70 2.96
C ALA A 132 -7.50 -14.60 2.26
N VAL A 133 -6.97 -15.73 1.76
CA VAL A 133 -5.72 -15.76 0.97
C VAL A 133 -5.88 -15.00 -0.34
N GLU A 134 -6.94 -15.28 -1.09
CA GLU A 134 -7.24 -14.60 -2.36
C GLU A 134 -7.36 -13.09 -2.16
N TRP A 135 -8.14 -12.68 -1.16
CA TRP A 135 -8.30 -11.28 -0.77
C TRP A 135 -6.95 -10.62 -0.42
N SER A 136 -6.15 -11.27 0.42
CA SER A 136 -4.83 -10.74 0.84
C SER A 136 -3.90 -10.53 -0.35
N VAL A 137 -3.83 -11.51 -1.27
CA VAL A 137 -3.02 -11.43 -2.49
C VAL A 137 -3.50 -10.29 -3.39
N ARG A 138 -4.82 -10.20 -3.60
CA ARG A 138 -5.42 -9.15 -4.41
C ARG A 138 -5.14 -7.77 -3.85
N MET A 139 -5.42 -7.54 -2.58
CA MET A 139 -5.23 -6.24 -1.93
C MET A 139 -3.74 -5.87 -1.89
N GLY A 140 -2.87 -6.79 -1.48
CA GLY A 140 -1.42 -6.53 -1.45
C GLY A 140 -0.84 -6.18 -2.81
N VAL A 141 -1.28 -6.83 -3.90
CA VAL A 141 -0.82 -6.51 -5.25
C VAL A 141 -1.39 -5.17 -5.73
N VAL A 142 -2.72 -5.01 -5.68
CA VAL A 142 -3.39 -3.82 -6.23
C VAL A 142 -2.98 -2.59 -5.44
N GLU A 143 -3.06 -2.61 -4.11
CA GLU A 143 -2.77 -1.43 -3.30
C GLU A 143 -1.32 -0.97 -3.44
N GLU A 144 -0.35 -1.88 -3.34
CA GLU A 144 1.06 -1.45 -3.39
C GLU A 144 1.49 -1.03 -4.79
N THR A 145 0.90 -1.59 -5.84
CA THR A 145 1.18 -1.13 -7.21
C THR A 145 0.50 0.21 -7.50
N MET A 146 -0.80 0.33 -7.23
CA MET A 146 -1.62 1.49 -7.58
C MET A 146 -1.49 2.66 -6.60
N LEU A 147 -1.30 2.42 -5.32
CA LEU A 147 -1.31 3.44 -4.28
C LEU A 147 0.08 3.81 -3.78
N LEU A 148 1.09 3.00 -4.06
CA LEU A 148 2.49 3.27 -3.72
C LEU A 148 3.36 3.44 -4.97
N ALA A 149 3.54 2.40 -5.78
CA ALA A 149 4.56 2.39 -6.83
C ALA A 149 4.28 3.39 -7.97
N LEU A 150 3.08 3.38 -8.54
CA LEU A 150 2.69 4.31 -9.61
C LEU A 150 2.72 5.78 -9.17
N PRO A 151 2.08 6.21 -8.07
CA PRO A 151 2.14 7.59 -7.63
C PRO A 151 3.58 8.01 -7.28
N LEU A 152 4.40 7.14 -6.68
CA LEU A 152 5.82 7.45 -6.47
C LEU A 152 6.59 7.63 -7.77
N ALA A 153 6.33 6.80 -8.80
CA ALA A 153 6.95 6.96 -10.11
C ALA A 153 6.62 8.35 -10.71
N ILE A 154 5.37 8.78 -10.58
CA ILE A 154 4.91 10.10 -11.03
C ILE A 154 5.61 11.22 -10.23
N MET A 155 5.54 11.15 -8.91
CA MET A 155 6.06 12.19 -8.02
C MET A 155 7.59 12.32 -8.06
N HIS A 156 8.32 11.21 -8.20
CA HIS A 156 9.76 11.23 -8.39
C HIS A 156 10.14 11.90 -9.71
N ARG A 157 9.42 11.61 -10.80
CA ARG A 157 9.67 12.24 -12.10
C ARG A 157 9.34 13.75 -12.06
N LEU A 158 8.33 14.15 -11.30
CA LEU A 158 7.99 15.54 -11.03
C LEU A 158 8.90 16.21 -9.98
N ARG A 159 9.79 15.46 -9.33
CA ARG A 159 10.67 15.93 -8.24
C ARG A 159 9.90 16.61 -7.11
N MET A 160 8.74 16.07 -6.75
CA MET A 160 7.95 16.61 -5.65
C MET A 160 8.71 16.49 -4.31
N PRO A 161 8.60 17.49 -3.41
CA PRO A 161 9.25 17.42 -2.11
C PRO A 161 8.69 16.27 -1.27
N LEU A 162 9.51 15.73 -0.36
CA LEU A 162 9.19 14.56 0.47
C LEU A 162 7.82 14.65 1.14
N TRP A 163 7.51 15.79 1.78
CA TRP A 163 6.26 15.98 2.50
C TRP A 163 5.04 15.83 1.57
N ALA A 164 5.12 16.34 0.34
CA ALA A 164 4.03 16.24 -0.63
C ALA A 164 3.83 14.80 -1.08
N GLN A 165 4.92 14.03 -1.20
CA GLN A 165 4.84 12.61 -1.54
C GLN A 165 4.12 11.81 -0.45
N ILE A 166 4.49 12.03 0.81
CA ILE A 166 3.83 11.37 1.94
C ILE A 166 2.34 11.76 2.02
N LEU A 167 2.00 13.04 1.83
CA LEU A 167 0.61 13.49 1.85
C LEU A 167 -0.22 12.88 0.73
N VAL A 168 0.30 12.79 -0.49
CA VAL A 168 -0.41 12.15 -1.60
C VAL A 168 -0.63 10.66 -1.33
N LEU A 169 0.40 9.94 -0.92
CA LEU A 169 0.30 8.51 -0.60
C LEU A 169 -0.72 8.26 0.53
N THR A 170 -0.69 9.10 1.56
CA THR A 170 -1.63 9.03 2.69
C THR A 170 -3.06 9.35 2.23
N GLY A 171 -3.23 10.41 1.44
CA GLY A 171 -4.52 10.84 0.91
C GLY A 171 -5.15 9.85 -0.07
N LEU A 172 -4.35 9.05 -0.79
CA LEU A 172 -4.86 7.97 -1.62
C LEU A 172 -5.35 6.77 -0.81
N ARG A 173 -4.87 6.55 0.42
CA ARG A 173 -5.28 5.41 1.26
C ARG A 173 -6.48 5.70 2.16
N ILE A 174 -6.53 6.90 2.74
CA ILE A 174 -7.60 7.27 3.69
C ILE A 174 -9.03 7.01 3.17
N PRO A 175 -9.40 7.30 1.92
CA PRO A 175 -10.81 7.27 1.51
C PRO A 175 -11.51 5.93 1.68
N PHE A 176 -10.82 4.81 1.45
CA PHE A 176 -11.40 3.47 1.63
C PHE A 176 -11.16 2.88 3.04
N HIS A 177 -10.55 3.67 3.93
CA HIS A 177 -10.29 3.34 5.33
C HIS A 177 -11.02 4.23 6.33
N LEU A 178 -11.60 5.35 5.88
CA LEU A 178 -12.16 6.41 6.73
C LEU A 178 -13.23 5.91 7.73
N TYR A 179 -13.92 4.83 7.40
CA TYR A 179 -14.92 4.18 8.26
C TYR A 179 -14.33 3.57 9.55
N GLN A 180 -13.01 3.46 9.67
CA GLN A 180 -12.34 2.86 10.83
C GLN A 180 -12.10 3.85 11.99
N GLY A 181 -12.08 5.15 11.72
CA GLY A 181 -11.86 6.15 12.76
C GLY A 181 -10.75 7.15 12.46
N PRO A 182 -10.59 8.18 13.31
CA PRO A 182 -9.44 9.08 13.24
C PRO A 182 -8.10 8.35 13.42
N ALA A 183 -8.10 7.21 14.13
CA ALA A 183 -6.94 6.32 14.26
C ALA A 183 -6.33 5.93 12.92
N VAL A 184 -7.17 5.70 11.90
CA VAL A 184 -6.72 5.25 10.59
C VAL A 184 -5.96 6.33 9.81
N ILE A 185 -6.24 7.61 10.10
CA ILE A 185 -5.54 8.73 9.48
C ILE A 185 -4.09 8.74 9.98
N ALA A 186 -3.91 8.59 11.29
CA ALA A 186 -2.59 8.52 11.91
C ALA A 186 -1.84 7.23 11.50
N GLU A 187 -2.52 6.09 11.47
CA GLU A 187 -1.98 4.83 10.94
C GLU A 187 -1.50 5.01 9.50
N CYS A 188 -2.35 5.50 8.60
CA CYS A 188 -2.01 5.67 7.18
C CYS A 188 -0.81 6.61 7.00
N LEU A 189 -0.72 7.69 7.78
CA LEU A 189 0.41 8.60 7.74
C LEU A 189 1.73 7.90 8.14
N VAL A 190 1.73 7.19 9.27
CA VAL A 190 2.90 6.44 9.76
C VAL A 190 3.28 5.33 8.78
N TRP A 191 2.29 4.58 8.30
CA TRP A 191 2.47 3.54 7.29
C TRP A 191 3.15 4.13 6.04
N MET A 192 2.60 5.20 5.46
CA MET A 192 3.14 5.78 4.23
C MET A 192 4.51 6.41 4.41
N ALA A 193 4.80 7.03 5.55
CA ALA A 193 6.13 7.54 5.84
C ALA A 193 7.17 6.40 5.90
N LEU A 194 6.86 5.29 6.59
CA LEU A 194 7.77 4.16 6.74
C LEU A 194 7.91 3.34 5.45
N LEU A 195 6.83 3.08 4.72
CA LEU A 195 6.92 2.39 3.43
C LEU A 195 7.59 3.24 2.37
N PHE A 196 7.40 4.55 2.37
CA PHE A 196 8.19 5.45 1.52
C PHE A 196 9.68 5.29 1.82
N TYR A 197 10.06 5.27 3.10
CA TYR A 197 11.44 5.04 3.52
C TYR A 197 11.97 3.71 3.00
N VAL A 198 11.24 2.61 3.17
CA VAL A 198 11.63 1.29 2.63
C VAL A 198 11.76 1.32 1.11
N TYR A 199 10.73 1.83 0.42
CA TYR A 199 10.67 1.87 -1.05
C TYR A 199 11.83 2.67 -1.65
N THR A 200 12.19 3.82 -1.08
CA THR A 200 13.29 4.63 -1.60
C THR A 200 14.66 3.96 -1.53
N ARG A 201 14.85 2.96 -0.64
CA ARG A 201 16.09 2.17 -0.55
C ARG A 201 16.19 1.05 -1.57
N VAL A 202 15.06 0.52 -2.02
CA VAL A 202 15.03 -0.71 -2.85
C VAL A 202 14.46 -0.49 -4.24
N LYS A 203 13.58 0.51 -4.39
CA LYS A 203 12.86 0.88 -5.62
C LYS A 203 12.20 -0.32 -6.31
N LEU A 204 11.72 -1.26 -5.51
CA LEU A 204 11.05 -2.48 -5.95
C LEU A 204 9.80 -2.69 -5.09
N VAL A 205 8.65 -2.88 -5.73
CA VAL A 205 7.36 -3.00 -5.06
C VAL A 205 7.10 -4.40 -4.51
N TRP A 206 7.65 -5.44 -5.14
CA TRP A 206 7.34 -6.83 -4.81
C TRP A 206 7.60 -7.25 -3.35
N PRO A 207 8.70 -6.84 -2.69
CA PRO A 207 8.89 -7.12 -1.26
C PRO A 207 7.78 -6.50 -0.39
N ILE A 208 7.28 -5.33 -0.78
CA ILE A 208 6.23 -4.61 -0.05
C ILE A 208 4.88 -5.30 -0.27
N VAL A 209 4.59 -5.73 -1.51
CA VAL A 209 3.43 -6.59 -1.83
C VAL A 209 3.43 -7.83 -0.94
N VAL A 210 4.55 -8.56 -0.89
CA VAL A 210 4.67 -9.78 -0.06
C VAL A 210 4.49 -9.46 1.42
N ALA A 211 5.08 -8.36 1.93
CA ALA A 211 4.89 -7.94 3.31
C ALA A 211 3.43 -7.61 3.63
N HIS A 212 2.72 -6.95 2.71
CA HIS A 212 1.29 -6.68 2.82
C HIS A 212 0.48 -7.96 2.91
N ILE A 213 0.68 -8.89 1.97
CA ILE A 213 0.00 -10.19 1.96
C ILE A 213 0.23 -10.93 3.28
N ILE A 214 1.47 -11.00 3.77
CA ILE A 214 1.77 -11.66 5.04
C ILE A 214 1.07 -10.96 6.20
N ASN A 215 1.07 -9.62 6.25
CA ASN A 215 0.39 -8.85 7.28
C ASN A 215 -1.12 -9.16 7.31
N ASP A 216 -1.79 -9.21 6.17
CA ASP A 216 -3.21 -9.58 6.09
C ASP A 216 -3.46 -11.02 6.53
N LEU A 217 -2.63 -11.95 6.08
CA LEU A 217 -2.70 -13.35 6.49
C LEU A 217 -2.46 -13.54 7.99
N THR A 218 -1.57 -12.75 8.61
CA THR A 218 -1.34 -12.84 10.05
C THR A 218 -2.60 -12.51 10.84
N ILE A 219 -3.44 -11.61 10.33
CA ILE A 219 -4.69 -11.19 10.98
C ILE A 219 -5.83 -12.17 10.69
N THR A 220 -5.92 -12.63 9.44
CA THR A 220 -7.13 -13.34 8.95
C THR A 220 -7.01 -14.85 8.94
N VAL A 221 -5.81 -15.41 8.76
CA VAL A 221 -5.61 -16.85 8.51
C VAL A 221 -4.74 -17.52 9.57
N PHE A 222 -3.64 -16.87 9.98
CA PHE A 222 -2.64 -17.55 10.79
C PHE A 222 -3.17 -17.87 12.19
N PRO A 223 -2.99 -19.12 12.68
CA PRO A 223 -3.27 -19.46 14.06
C PRO A 223 -2.35 -18.65 14.98
N LEU A 224 -2.75 -18.45 16.25
CA LEU A 224 -2.07 -17.57 17.19
C LEU A 224 -0.55 -17.82 17.28
N GLY A 225 -0.12 -19.09 17.37
CA GLY A 225 1.30 -19.44 17.44
C GLY A 225 2.10 -18.99 16.21
N LEU A 226 1.56 -19.22 15.00
CA LEU A 226 2.20 -18.80 13.75
C LEU A 226 2.18 -17.27 13.60
N ARG A 227 1.06 -16.62 13.96
CA ARG A 227 0.96 -15.15 14.00
C ARG A 227 2.05 -14.54 14.85
N LEU A 228 2.20 -14.99 16.11
CA LEU A 228 3.22 -14.49 17.02
C LEU A 228 4.63 -14.74 16.49
N LEU A 229 4.91 -15.95 16.01
CA LEU A 229 6.21 -16.30 15.44
C LEU A 229 6.55 -15.40 14.24
N THR A 230 5.62 -15.23 13.29
CA THR A 230 5.81 -14.37 12.12
C THR A 230 6.01 -12.91 12.52
N THR A 231 5.17 -12.38 13.42
CA THR A 231 5.28 -10.99 13.90
C THR A 231 6.62 -10.73 14.57
N VAL A 232 7.07 -11.63 15.47
CA VAL A 232 8.35 -11.47 16.16
C VAL A 232 9.52 -11.62 15.19
N ALA A 233 9.53 -12.66 14.36
CA ALA A 233 10.64 -12.94 13.45
C ALA A 233 10.80 -11.85 12.38
N LEU A 234 9.72 -11.49 11.68
CA LEU A 234 9.76 -10.45 10.66
C LEU A 234 9.87 -9.05 11.26
N GLY A 235 9.21 -8.79 12.39
CA GLY A 235 9.29 -7.51 13.10
C GLY A 235 10.70 -7.21 13.59
N ALA A 236 11.33 -8.14 14.32
CA ALA A 236 12.69 -7.98 14.81
C ALA A 236 13.71 -7.85 13.67
N THR A 237 13.62 -8.73 12.66
CA THR A 237 14.50 -8.65 11.48
C THR A 237 14.31 -7.32 10.74
N GLY A 238 13.07 -6.89 10.55
CA GLY A 238 12.73 -5.64 9.89
C GLY A 238 13.28 -4.42 10.62
N ILE A 239 13.17 -4.37 11.95
CA ILE A 239 13.75 -3.31 12.78
C ILE A 239 15.27 -3.28 12.62
N VAL A 240 15.95 -4.43 12.66
CA VAL A 240 17.40 -4.50 12.44
C VAL A 240 17.78 -3.94 11.07
N VAL A 241 17.06 -4.31 10.01
CA VAL A 241 17.29 -3.82 8.65
C VAL A 241 17.06 -2.30 8.55
N LEU A 242 15.96 -1.80 9.13
CA LEU A 242 15.64 -0.37 9.14
C LEU A 242 16.70 0.45 9.90
N VAL A 243 17.14 0.00 11.07
CA VAL A 243 18.20 0.64 11.86
C VAL A 243 19.53 0.61 11.10
N TRP A 244 19.85 -0.50 10.44
CA TRP A 244 21.06 -0.62 9.63
C TRP A 244 21.06 0.37 8.45
N TRP A 245 19.91 0.51 7.75
CA TRP A 245 19.72 1.53 6.71
C TRP A 245 19.78 2.95 7.23
N TRP A 246 19.26 3.21 8.43
CA TRP A 246 19.30 4.52 9.07
C TRP A 246 20.73 4.95 9.39
N ARG A 247 21.58 4.01 9.82
CA ARG A 247 23.00 4.22 10.09
C ARG A 247 23.88 4.38 8.84
N GLY A 248 23.30 4.67 7.68
CA GLY A 248 24.04 4.99 6.45
C GLY A 248 24.57 3.80 5.67
N HIS A 249 24.26 2.55 6.05
CA HIS A 249 24.77 1.37 5.36
C HIS A 249 23.93 0.95 4.14
N ALA A 250 22.92 1.73 3.74
CA ALA A 250 22.05 1.34 2.63
C ALA A 250 22.79 1.30 1.28
N PRO A 251 22.52 0.28 0.43
CA PRO A 251 23.14 0.20 -0.88
C PRO A 251 22.81 1.43 -1.72
N GLY A 252 23.83 2.14 -2.21
CA GLY A 252 23.69 3.17 -3.23
C GLY A 252 23.15 4.54 -2.79
N TRP A 253 23.10 4.85 -1.48
CA TRP A 253 22.86 6.24 -1.05
C TRP A 253 24.17 7.01 -1.00
N ASN A 254 24.55 7.65 -2.11
CA ASN A 254 25.79 8.40 -2.24
C ASN A 254 25.75 9.78 -1.52
N GLY A 255 24.80 9.99 -0.60
CA GLY A 255 24.63 11.23 0.15
C GLY A 255 24.29 12.49 -0.66
N LYS A 256 24.24 12.41 -2.00
CA LYS A 256 23.87 13.55 -2.85
C LYS A 256 22.35 13.62 -2.98
N PRO A 257 21.67 14.63 -2.42
CA PRO A 257 20.29 14.94 -2.81
C PRO A 257 20.30 15.26 -4.30
N THR A 258 19.47 14.55 -5.06
CA THR A 258 19.15 14.89 -6.46
C THR A 258 18.20 16.06 -6.53
#